data_AF-A0A8W8ILV5-F1
#
_entry.id   AF-A0A8W8ILV5-F1
#
_cell.length_a   1.000
_cell.length_b   1.000
_cell.length_c   1.000
_cell.angle_alpha   90.00
_cell.angle_beta   90.00
_cell.angle_gamma   90.00
#
_symmetry.space_group_name_H-M   'P 1'
#
loop_
_entity.id
_entity.type
_entity.pdbx_description
1 polymer ?
#
loop_
_entity_poly.entity_id
_entity_poly.type
_entity_poly.pdbx_seq_one_letter_code
_entity_poly.pdbx_strand_id
1 'polypeptide(L)'
;YLHKYQGKEICIKDVSQETAINANDIVSTLQALGMLKYWKGKHLVLKRQDLIEDFLEKKAKRPTDNRAIDSNCLKWIPHNKRTAPQQA
;
A
#
# COMPACT_ATOMS: atom_id res chain seq x y z
N TYR A 1 -5.76 1.11 -2.67
CA TYR A 1 -6.22 0.55 -1.39
C TYR A 1 -7.41 1.32 -0.82
N LEU A 2 -7.23 2.55 -0.32
CA LEU A 2 -8.26 3.33 0.40
C LEU A 2 -9.60 3.54 -0.33
N HIS A 3 -9.57 3.67 -1.67
CA HIS A 3 -10.81 3.78 -2.46
C HIS A 3 -11.72 2.55 -2.29
N LYS A 4 -11.13 1.35 -2.30
CA LYS A 4 -11.84 0.06 -2.19
C LYS A 4 -12.15 -0.32 -0.73
N TYR A 5 -11.41 0.23 0.22
CA TYR A 5 -11.56 -0.07 1.64
C TYR A 5 -12.91 0.45 2.19
N GLN A 6 -13.67 -0.45 2.84
CA GLN A 6 -14.99 -0.17 3.41
C GLN A 6 -15.01 -0.15 4.95
N GLY A 7 -13.89 -0.51 5.59
CA GLY A 7 -13.78 -0.52 7.05
C GLY A 7 -13.78 0.90 7.63
N LYS A 8 -14.20 1.02 8.90
CA LYS A 8 -14.22 2.31 9.63
C LYS A 8 -12.86 2.72 10.19
N GLU A 9 -12.02 1.74 10.53
CA GLU A 9 -10.68 1.95 11.08
C GLU A 9 -9.65 1.26 10.19
N ILE A 10 -8.43 1.78 10.14
CA ILE A 10 -7.36 1.24 9.29
C ILE A 10 -6.11 0.98 10.13
N CYS A 11 -5.58 -0.23 10.02
CA CYS A 11 -4.30 -0.60 10.64
C CYS A 11 -3.19 -0.48 9.59
N ILE A 12 -2.18 0.36 9.85
CA ILE A 12 -1.05 0.56 8.91
C ILE A 12 -0.26 -0.74 8.69
N LYS A 13 -0.17 -1.61 9.71
CA LYS A 13 0.51 -2.91 9.59
C LYS A 13 -0.20 -3.83 8.59
N ASP A 14 -1.53 -3.85 8.60
CA ASP A 14 -2.30 -4.68 7.67
C ASP A 14 -2.14 -4.17 6.23
N VAL A 15 -2.16 -2.84 6.03
CA VAL A 15 -1.87 -2.25 4.72
C VAL A 15 -0.46 -2.59 4.25
N SER A 16 0.51 -2.52 5.17
CA SER A 16 1.90 -2.87 4.91
C SER A 16 2.04 -4.33 4.47
N GLN A 17 1.34 -5.24 5.15
CA GLN A 17 1.34 -6.66 4.82
C GLN A 17 0.65 -6.96 3.48
N GLU A 18 -0.46 -6.31 3.17
CA GLU A 18 -1.18 -6.55 1.90
C GLU A 18 -0.46 -5.94 0.69
N THR A 19 0.11 -4.74 0.86
CA THR A 19 0.74 -4.00 -0.26
C THR A 19 2.24 -4.25 -0.38
N ALA A 20 2.84 -4.93 0.60
CA ALA A 20 4.29 -5.08 0.77
C ALA A 20 5.08 -3.75 0.85
N ILE A 21 4.39 -2.62 1.11
CA ILE A 21 5.00 -1.31 1.33
C ILE A 21 5.41 -1.19 2.81
N ASN A 22 6.57 -0.62 3.11
CA ASN A 22 6.98 -0.39 4.50
C ASN A 22 5.97 0.51 5.24
N ALA A 23 5.64 0.17 6.48
CA ALA A 23 4.73 0.95 7.32
C ALA A 23 5.14 2.44 7.42
N ASN A 24 6.43 2.74 7.50
CA ASN A 24 6.94 4.10 7.55
C ASN A 24 6.65 4.88 6.25
N ASP A 25 6.78 4.23 5.10
CA ASP A 25 6.50 4.83 3.80
C ASP A 25 4.99 5.09 3.60
N ILE A 26 4.15 4.23 4.17
CA ILE A 26 2.69 4.45 4.19
C ILE A 26 2.37 5.70 5.03
N VAL A 27 2.96 5.82 6.22
CA VAL A 27 2.77 7.00 7.08
C VAL A 27 3.24 8.27 6.38
N SER A 28 4.45 8.28 5.82
CA SER A 28 4.99 9.45 5.14
C SER A 28 4.17 9.84 3.91
N THR A 29 3.68 8.87 3.13
CA THR A 29 2.80 9.12 1.98
C THR A 29 1.46 9.70 2.42
N LEU A 30 0.83 9.16 3.47
CA LEU A 30 -0.43 9.70 3.99
C LEU A 30 -0.27 11.13 4.54
N GLN A 31 0.88 11.44 5.16
CA GLN A 31 1.21 12.79 5.60
C GLN A 31 1.39 13.74 4.41
N ALA A 32 2.14 13.32 3.39
CA ALA A 32 2.38 14.12 2.17
C ALA A 32 1.08 14.43 1.42
N LEU A 33 0.11 13.51 1.42
CA LEU A 33 -1.21 13.72 0.82
C LEU A 33 -2.18 14.53 1.72
N GLY A 34 -1.73 14.93 2.91
CA GLY A 34 -2.58 15.61 3.90
C GLY A 34 -3.71 14.73 4.43
N MET A 35 -3.58 13.41 4.30
CA MET A 35 -4.59 12.41 4.67
C MET A 35 -4.36 11.85 6.08
N LEU A 36 -3.27 12.21 6.77
CA LEU A 36 -3.02 11.82 8.16
C LEU A 36 -3.09 13.04 9.08
N LYS A 37 -3.95 12.97 10.11
CA LYS A 37 -4.05 13.98 11.17
C LYS A 37 -3.88 13.35 12.54
N TYR A 38 -3.46 14.15 13.51
CA TYR A 38 -3.39 13.75 14.91
C TYR A 38 -4.39 14.57 15.73
N TRP A 39 -5.21 13.90 16.52
CA TRP A 39 -6.25 14.53 17.32
C TRP A 39 -6.54 13.73 18.59
N LYS A 40 -6.50 14.39 19.75
CA LYS A 40 -6.79 13.80 21.07
C LYS A 40 -6.12 12.44 21.31
N GLY A 41 -4.83 12.32 21.00
CA GLY A 41 -4.11 11.06 21.21
C GLY A 41 -4.28 10.01 20.11
N LYS A 42 -5.05 10.31 19.05
CA LYS A 42 -5.36 9.36 17.97
C LYS A 42 -4.94 9.89 16.60
N HIS A 43 -4.49 8.98 15.75
CA HIS A 43 -4.28 9.27 14.33
C HIS A 43 -5.59 9.06 13.56
N LEU A 44 -5.95 10.05 12.75
CA LEU A 44 -7.13 10.07 11.90
C LEU A 44 -6.68 10.01 10.44
N VAL A 45 -7.18 9.03 9.70
CA VAL A 45 -6.99 8.96 8.24
C VAL A 45 -8.18 9.61 7.55
N LEU A 46 -7.93 10.70 6.83
CA LEU A 46 -8.93 11.43 6.07
C LEU A 46 -9.04 10.84 4.66
N LYS A 47 -10.20 10.26 4.34
CA LYS A 47 -10.51 9.81 2.98
C LYS A 47 -10.89 11.02 2.12
N ARG A 48 -9.90 11.63 1.48
CA ARG A 48 -10.07 12.74 0.54
C ARG A 48 -10.64 12.25 -0.78
N GLN A 49 -11.94 12.49 -0.99
CA GLN A 49 -12.66 12.02 -2.17
C GLN A 49 -12.14 12.69 -3.45
N ASP A 50 -11.78 13.96 -3.37
CA ASP A 50 -11.15 14.73 -4.44
C ASP A 50 -9.87 14.07 -4.95
N LEU A 51 -8.95 13.69 -4.05
CA LEU A 51 -7.71 13.01 -4.42
C LEU A 51 -7.96 11.61 -5.02
N ILE A 52 -8.99 10.92 -4.53
CA ILE A 52 -9.37 9.59 -5.03
C ILE A 52 -9.92 9.70 -6.45
N GLU A 53 -10.80 10.65 -6.70
CA GLU A 53 -11.39 10.90 -8.02
C GLU A 53 -10.31 11.31 -9.02
N ASP A 54 -9.44 12.25 -8.64
CA ASP A 54 -8.25 12.65 -9.41
C ASP A 54 -7.37 11.46 -9.80
N PHE A 55 -7.13 10.55 -8.85
CA PHE A 55 -6.37 9.33 -9.08
C PHE A 55 -7.08 8.39 -10.06
N LEU A 56 -8.40 8.21 -9.93
CA LEU A 56 -9.19 7.35 -10.81
C LEU A 56 -9.25 7.90 -12.23
N GLU A 57 -9.43 9.21 -12.40
CA GLU A 57 -9.36 9.86 -13.70
C GLU A 57 -7.99 9.69 -14.35
N LYS A 58 -6.92 9.97 -13.60
CA LYS A 58 -5.54 9.78 -14.09
C LYS A 58 -5.28 8.32 -14.44
N LYS A 59 -5.89 7.38 -13.73
CA LYS A 59 -5.81 5.96 -14.02
C LYS A 59 -6.58 5.58 -15.29
N ALA A 60 -7.75 6.17 -15.53
CA ALA A 60 -8.58 5.93 -16.72
C ALA A 60 -7.98 6.57 -17.99
N LYS A 61 -7.33 7.73 -17.86
CA LYS A 61 -6.66 8.44 -18.95
C LYS A 61 -5.32 7.83 -19.36
N ARG A 62 -4.71 6.98 -18.51
CA ARG A 62 -3.55 6.20 -18.92
C ARG A 62 -4.00 5.26 -20.05
N PRO A 63 -3.27 5.19 -21.18
CA PRO A 63 -3.61 4.21 -22.20
C PRO A 63 -3.74 2.84 -21.54
N THR A 64 -4.71 2.03 -21.98
CA THR A 64 -4.97 0.63 -21.59
C THR A 64 -3.81 -0.30 -21.97
N ASP A 65 -2.59 0.22 -21.88
CA ASP A 65 -1.37 -0.41 -22.29
C ASP A 65 -1.01 -1.46 -21.26
N ASN A 66 -0.60 -2.61 -21.77
CA ASN A 66 -0.25 -3.86 -21.11
C ASN A 66 0.95 -3.74 -20.13
N ARG A 67 1.15 -2.59 -19.47
CA ARG A 67 2.23 -2.28 -18.53
C ARG A 67 1.85 -2.54 -17.07
N ALA A 68 0.68 -3.12 -16.82
CA ALA A 68 0.37 -3.65 -15.50
C ALA A 68 1.11 -4.98 -15.32
N ILE A 69 1.70 -5.18 -14.14
CA ILE A 69 2.34 -6.45 -13.81
C ILE A 69 1.23 -7.48 -13.56
N ASP A 70 1.16 -8.51 -14.40
CA ASP A 70 0.33 -9.68 -14.14
C ASP A 70 1.05 -10.61 -13.15
N SER A 71 0.41 -10.83 -12.00
CA SER A 71 0.95 -11.71 -10.95
C SER A 71 1.00 -13.17 -11.40
N ASN A 72 0.12 -13.60 -12.33
CA ASN A 72 0.10 -14.98 -12.83
C ASN A 72 1.30 -15.27 -13.76
N CYS A 73 1.92 -14.23 -14.32
CA CYS A 73 3.08 -14.37 -15.19
C CYS A 73 4.41 -14.40 -14.41
N LEU A 74 4.41 -14.15 -13.10
CA LEU A 74 5.63 -14.12 -12.29
C LEU A 74 6.07 -15.55 -11.90
N LYS A 75 7.08 -16.07 -12.60
CA LYS A 75 7.76 -17.32 -12.24
C LYS A 75 9.00 -17.02 -11.39
N TRP A 76 8.81 -16.89 -10.08
CA TRP A 76 9.88 -16.55 -9.15
C TRP A 76 9.69 -17.24 -7.80
N ILE A 77 10.80 -17.64 -7.18
CA ILE A 77 10.86 -18.14 -5.81
C ILE A 77 11.94 -17.37 -5.03
N PRO A 78 11.72 -17.06 -3.73
CA PRO A 78 12.74 -16.44 -2.91
C PRO A 78 14.03 -17.26 -2.90
N HIS A 79 15.18 -16.59 -3.00
CA HIS A 79 16.46 -17.26 -2.82
C HIS A 79 16.59 -17.71 -1.36
N ASN A 80 16.65 -19.02 -1.13
CA ASN A 80 16.79 -19.56 0.21
C ASN A 80 18.18 -19.17 0.74
N LYS A 81 18.24 -18.42 1.85
CA LYS A 81 19.52 -18.23 2.54
C LYS A 81 19.94 -19.60 3.05
N ARG A 82 21.08 -20.13 2.56
CA ARG A 82 21.65 -21.39 3.07
C ARG A 82 21.66 -21.35 4.60
N THR A 83 20.85 -22.18 5.23
CA THR A 83 21.01 -22.54 6.63
C THR A 83 22.38 -23.21 6.75
N ALA A 84 23.32 -22.56 7.43
CA ALA A 84 24.57 -23.18 7.79
C ALA A 84 24.26 -24.43 8.64
N PRO A 85 24.89 -25.59 8.38
CA PRO A 85 24.68 -26.75 9.22
C PRO A 85 25.17 -26.42 10.63
N GLN A 86 24.27 -26.48 11.62
CA GLN A 86 24.63 -26.54 13.03
C GLN A 86 25.50 -27.77 13.22
N GLN A 87 26.80 -27.57 13.48
CA GLN A 87 27.69 -28.64 13.91
C GLN A 87 27.27 -29.07 15.31
N ALA A 88 27.11 -30.39 15.47
CA ALA A 88 26.82 -31.09 16.71
C ALA A 88 28.03 -31.13 17.65
#